data_AF-A0A7J5EU93-F1
#
_entry.id   AF-A0A7J5EU93-F1
#
_cell.length_a   1.000
_cell.length_b   1.000
_cell.length_c   1.000
_cell.angle_alpha   90.00
_cell.angle_beta   90.00
_cell.angle_gamma   90.00
#
_symmetry.space_group_name_H-M   'P 1'
#
loop_
_entity.id
_entity.type
_entity.pdbx_description
1 polymer ?
#
loop_
_entity_poly.entity_id
_entity_poly.type
_entity_poly.pdbx_seq_one_letter_code
_entity_poly.pdbx_strand_id
1 'polypeptide(L)' 'LPGVLRTRQLGIVGAVDLGDGGYGGAMGPRFTDAALRQGLYLRPLGDTAYVCPPLNIPLADLDTLCDGFVAAVAACTRP' A
#
# COMPACT_ATOMS: atom_id res chain seq x y z
N LEU A 1 10.89 4.74 -1.22
CA LEU A 1 10.91 4.57 0.25
C LEU A 1 11.90 3.44 0.59
N PRO A 2 12.70 3.55 1.65
CA PRO A 2 13.56 2.44 2.10
C PRO A 2 12.74 1.17 2.37
N GLY A 3 13.29 -0.01 2.08
CA GLY A 3 12.62 -1.30 2.29
C GLY A 3 11.61 -1.73 1.21
N VAL A 4 11.22 -0.84 0.29
CA VAL A 4 10.41 -1.21 -0.88
C VAL A 4 11.30 -1.88 -1.93
N LEU A 5 10.92 -3.09 -2.36
CA LEU A 5 11.71 -3.88 -3.32
C LEU A 5 11.34 -3.60 -4.77
N ARG A 6 10.04 -3.49 -5.06
CA ARG A 6 9.54 -3.28 -6.42
C ARG A 6 8.29 -2.45 -6.41
N THR A 7 8.15 -1.57 -7.39
CA THR A 7 6.95 -0.76 -7.63
C THR A 7 6.42 -1.04 -9.04
N ARG A 8 5.11 -1.08 -9.20
CA ARG A 8 4.45 -1.22 -10.51
C ARG A 8 3.12 -0.46 -10.51
N GLN A 9 2.77 0.11 -11.66
CA GLN A 9 1.53 0.86 -11.84
C GLN A 9 1.02 0.71 -13.27
N LEU A 10 -0.30 0.62 -13.43
CA LEU A 10 -1.00 0.62 -14.71
C LEU A 10 -2.37 1.27 -14.52
N GLY A 11 -2.65 2.35 -15.24
CA GLY A 11 -3.88 3.12 -15.07
C GLY A 11 -4.03 3.63 -13.64
N ILE A 12 -5.17 3.38 -13.00
CA ILE A 12 -5.40 3.78 -11.59
C ILE A 12 -4.96 2.73 -10.57
N VAL A 13 -4.34 1.63 -11.01
CA VAL A 13 -3.90 0.54 -10.14
C VAL A 13 -2.41 0.69 -9.85
N GLY A 14 -2.04 0.71 -8.56
CA GLY A 14 -0.67 0.76 -8.10
C GLY A 14 -0.37 -0.37 -7.12
N ALA A 15 0.85 -0.92 -7.19
CA ALA A 15 1.31 -1.95 -6.25
C ALA A 15 2.79 -1.81 -5.92
N VAL A 16 3.14 -2.20 -4.69
CA VAL A 16 4.51 -2.21 -4.17
C VAL A 16 4.77 -3.51 -3.41
N ASP A 17 5.96 -4.08 -3.60
CA ASP A 17 6.43 -5.24 -2.85
C ASP A 17 7.24 -4.73 -1.63
N LEU A 18 6.78 -5.09 -0.42
CA LEU A 18 7.33 -4.69 0.88
C LEU A 18 8.39 -5.66 1.43
N GLY A 19 8.52 -6.82 0.77
CA GLY A 19 9.36 -7.95 1.13
C GLY A 19 9.41 -8.95 -0.03
N ASP A 20 10.27 -9.96 0.07
CA ASP A 20 10.52 -10.96 -0.98
C ASP A 20 9.68 -12.24 -0.79
N GLY A 21 8.89 -12.34 0.29
CA GLY A 21 8.05 -13.49 0.60
C GLY A 21 6.82 -13.64 -0.31
N GLY A 22 6.56 -12.65 -1.17
CA GLY A 22 5.43 -12.67 -2.12
C GLY A 22 4.10 -12.92 -1.40
N TYR A 23 3.23 -13.77 -1.96
CA TYR A 23 1.92 -14.07 -1.36
C TYR A 23 2.01 -14.72 0.03
N GLY A 24 3.06 -15.49 0.31
CA GLY A 24 3.30 -16.13 1.61
C GLY A 24 4.01 -15.24 2.63
N GLY A 25 4.32 -14.00 2.26
CA GLY A 25 5.07 -13.06 3.09
C GLY A 25 4.28 -12.50 4.27
N ALA A 26 5.01 -11.99 5.27
CA ALA A 26 4.47 -11.57 6.57
C ALA A 26 4.27 -10.05 6.71
N MET A 27 4.56 -9.26 5.68
CA MET A 27 4.45 -7.80 5.73
C MET A 27 3.01 -7.29 5.61
N GLY A 28 2.12 -8.11 5.05
CA GLY A 28 0.72 -7.77 4.83
C GLY A 28 0.00 -7.24 6.09
N PRO A 29 -0.04 -7.99 7.20
CA PRO A 29 -0.68 -7.52 8.44
C PRO A 29 -0.10 -6.19 8.97
N ARG A 30 1.23 -6.00 8.89
CA ARG A 30 1.89 -4.74 9.31
C ARG A 30 1.45 -3.56 8.43
N PHE A 31 1.35 -3.79 7.13
CA PHE A 31 0.86 -2.77 6.20
C PHE A 31 -0.61 -2.43 6.44
N THR A 32 -1.47 -3.43 6.62
CA THR A 32 -2.90 -3.21 6.90
C THR A 32 -3.09 -2.38 8.17
N ASP A 33 -2.38 -2.71 9.24
CA ASP A 33 -2.42 -1.97 10.51
C ASP A 33 -1.90 -0.52 10.36
N ALA A 34 -0.83 -0.32 9.58
CA ALA A 34 -0.32 1.01 9.26
C ALA A 34 -1.31 1.84 8.43
N ALA A 35 -1.98 1.23 7.45
CA ALA A 35 -2.99 1.87 6.61
C ALA A 35 -4.24 2.25 7.42
N LEU A 36 -4.69 1.37 8.32
CA LEU A 36 -5.83 1.65 9.21
C LEU A 36 -5.58 2.88 10.09
N ARG A 37 -4.35 3.10 10.58
CA ARG A 37 -3.98 4.32 11.31
C ARG A 37 -4.06 5.59 10.46
N GLN A 38 -4.00 5.48 9.14
CA GLN A 38 -4.20 6.58 8.20
C GLN A 38 -5.66 6.73 7.76
N GLY A 39 -6.59 5.96 8.36
CA GLY A 39 -8.00 5.94 7.96
C GLY A 39 -8.27 5.18 6.67
N LEU A 40 -7.32 4.38 6.17
CA LEU A 40 -7.44 3.63 4.94
C LEU A 40 -7.72 2.15 5.20
N TYR A 41 -8.76 1.63 4.55
CA TYR A 41 -9.04 0.19 4.54
C TYR A 41 -8.45 -0.46 3.29
N LEU A 42 -7.25 -1.03 3.43
CA LEU A 42 -6.51 -1.66 2.34
C LEU A 42 -6.27 -3.14 2.63
N ARG A 43 -6.26 -3.95 1.57
CA ARG A 43 -6.07 -5.40 1.67
C ARG A 43 -4.85 -5.82 0.86
N PRO A 44 -3.68 -6.03 1.48
CA PRO A 44 -2.50 -6.52 0.78
C PRO A 44 -2.64 -8.00 0.38
N LEU A 45 -1.77 -8.45 -0.52
CA LEU A 45 -1.60 -9.86 -0.91
C LEU A 45 -0.20 -10.32 -0.48
N GLY A 46 -0.10 -10.91 0.71
CA GLY A 46 1.19 -11.22 1.35
C GLY A 46 2.03 -9.95 1.52
N ASP A 47 3.22 -9.93 0.94
CA ASP A 47 4.12 -8.78 0.95
C ASP A 47 3.80 -7.73 -0.13
N THR A 48 2.79 -7.96 -0.98
CA THR A 48 2.35 -6.96 -1.96
C THR A 48 1.28 -6.05 -1.36
N ALA A 49 1.60 -4.77 -1.16
CA ALA A 49 0.60 -3.72 -0.93
C ALA A 49 0.12 -3.15 -2.26
N TYR A 50 -1.19 -2.92 -2.40
CA TYR A 50 -1.75 -2.36 -3.64
C TYR A 50 -2.95 -1.46 -3.36
N VAL A 51 -3.25 -0.61 -4.35
CA VAL A 51 -4.47 0.21 -4.44
C VAL A 51 -5.12 0.01 -5.79
N CYS A 52 -6.45 -0.04 -5.77
CA CYS A 52 -7.31 -0.06 -6.93
C CYS A 52 -8.59 0.69 -6.54
N PRO A 53 -8.58 2.04 -6.57
CA PRO A 53 -9.75 2.82 -6.19
C PRO A 53 -10.88 2.69 -7.23
N PRO A 54 -12.10 3.13 -6.91
CA PRO A 54 -13.15 3.33 -7.90
C PRO A 54 -12.70 4.29 -9.02
N LEU A 55 -13.10 4.03 -10.27
CA LEU A 55 -12.71 4.85 -11.43
C LEU A 55 -13.21 6.31 -11.34
N ASN A 56 -14.28 6.54 -10.58
CA ASN A 56 -14.90 7.84 -10.37
C ASN A 56 -14.56 8.46 -9.01
N ILE A 57 -13.50 8.00 -8.34
CA ILE A 57 -13.04 8.57 -7.07
C ILE A 57 -12.81 10.08 -7.21
N PRO A 58 -13.32 10.92 -6.29
CA PRO A 58 -13.00 12.35 -6.28
C PRO A 58 -11.49 12.57 -6.14
N LEU A 59 -10.96 13.60 -6.81
CA LEU A 59 -9.50 13.85 -6.80
C LEU A 59 -8.95 14.08 -5.39
N ALA A 60 -9.69 14.78 -4.52
CA ALA A 60 -9.28 14.98 -3.13
C ALA A 60 -9.20 13.67 -2.31
N ASP A 61 -10.10 12.72 -2.59
CA ASP A 61 -10.08 11.41 -1.95
C ASP A 61 -8.95 10.54 -2.52
N LEU A 62 -8.64 10.69 -3.81
CA LEU A 62 -7.49 10.07 -4.45
C LEU A 62 -6.18 10.56 -3.84
N ASP A 63 -6.04 11.88 -3.63
CA ASP A 63 -4.88 12.46 -2.95
C ASP A 63 -4.74 11.88 -1.53
N THR A 64 -5.85 11.85 -0.78
CA THR A 64 -5.89 11.25 0.58
C THR A 64 -5.46 9.77 0.56
N LEU A 65 -5.95 9.00 -0.40
CA LEU A 65 -5.59 7.59 -0.58
C LEU A 65 -4.10 7.44 -0.89
N CYS A 66 -3.57 8.23 -1.82
CA CYS A 66 -2.16 8.19 -2.22
C CYS A 66 -1.22 8.58 -1.06
N ASP A 67 -1.51 9.67 -0.37
CA ASP A 67 -0.72 10.16 0.76
C ASP A 67 -0.73 9.16 1.92
N GLY A 68 -1.92 8.66 2.29
CA GLY A 68 -2.06 7.66 3.33
C GLY A 68 -1.40 6.32 2.95
N PHE A 69 -1.44 5.92 1.68
CA PHE A 69 -0.73 4.73 1.20
C PHE A 69 0.78 4.86 1.36
N VAL A 70 1.36 5.98 0.93
CA VAL A 70 2.79 6.27 1.07
C VAL A 70 3.19 6.29 2.55
N ALA A 71 2.39 6.93 3.41
CA ALA A 71 2.61 6.96 4.85
C ALA A 71 2.57 5.54 5.47
N ALA A 72 1.61 4.71 5.07
CA ALA A 72 1.50 3.33 5.54
C ALA A 72 2.70 2.47 5.12
N VAL A 73 3.13 2.58 3.85
CA VAL A 73 4.34 1.89 3.35
C VAL A 73 5.56 2.34 4.14
N ALA A 74 5.75 3.64 4.34
CA ALA A 74 6.89 4.17 5.09
C ALA A 74 6.88 3.72 6.55
N ALA A 75 5.72 3.58 7.17
CA ALA A 75 5.59 3.12 8.55
C ALA A 75 5.86 1.62 8.70
N CYS A 76 5.39 0.78 7.77
CA CYS A 76 5.55 -0.67 7.89
C CYS A 76 6.93 -1.20 7.47
N THR A 77 7.67 -0.44 6.66
CA THR A 77 9.01 -0.79 6.17
C THR A 77 10.15 -0.24 7.05
N ARG A 78 9.84 0.55 8.08
CA ARG A 78 10.83 0.94 9.10
C ARG A 78 11.29 -0.30 9.89
N PRO A 79 12.60 -0.38 10.22
CA PRO A 79 13.14 -1.46 11.04
C PRO A 79 12.49 -1.49 12.42
#